data_AF-A0A7C5G157-F1
#
_entry.id   AF-A0A7C5G157-F1
#
_cell.length_a   1.000
_cell.length_b   1.000
_cell.length_c   1.000
_cell.angle_alpha   90.00
_cell.angle_beta   90.00
_cell.angle_gamma   90.00
#
_symmetry.space_group_name_H-M   'P 1'
#
loop_
_entity.id
_entity.type
_entity.pdbx_description
1 polymer ?
#
loop_
_entity_poly.entity_id
_entity_poly.type
_entity_poly.pdbx_seq_one_letter_code
_entity_poly.pdbx_strand_id
1 'polypeptide(L)'
;MTQQRKGKRNLLTQLVRLTIILGVAVAAFVVWGSVKAGWWSQLATLILEHPEYTITAEDLQLPEVPSWLRRDIRLDIWERMKERGLKSTLQPGVAQQIFTIVAEHPWVSEVHSVRLSFPRSVVIDLEYRRPVCLVAGTAFAVDAQGVALPASDLQDANLPLYLLFGIEASSAVMPGRRWPDGRVIEAGQLAEFLGTTPFEKGFVFIVSRVTYRPLEPDDIVFTLQNREGKEIFWGRVPGREVQGEPPASLKRDRLLALLEKHSQIPQYSRVDLTSSANSSRM
;
A
#
# COMPACT_ATOMS: atom_id res chain seq x y z
N MET A 1 82.66 41.71 2.95
CA MET A 1 81.36 41.52 2.26
C MET A 1 81.07 40.07 1.82
N THR A 2 81.69 39.04 2.41
CA THR A 2 81.63 37.65 1.91
C THR A 2 80.83 36.67 2.78
N GLN A 3 80.52 37.01 4.03
CA GLN A 3 79.89 36.07 4.99
C GLN A 3 78.35 36.06 4.94
N GLN A 4 77.72 37.18 4.55
CA GLN A 4 76.25 37.33 4.53
C GLN A 4 75.57 36.62 3.34
N ARG A 5 76.32 36.35 2.25
CA ARG A 5 75.84 35.66 1.04
C ARG A 5 75.76 34.13 1.21
N LYS A 6 76.53 33.56 2.14
CA LYS A 6 76.61 32.10 2.38
C LYS A 6 75.43 31.58 3.23
N GLY A 7 74.97 32.36 4.21
CA GLY A 7 73.82 32.02 5.05
C GLY A 7 72.47 32.02 4.31
N LYS A 8 72.23 33.00 3.42
CA LYS A 8 71.00 33.06 2.61
C LYS A 8 70.89 31.90 1.61
N ARG A 9 72.00 31.42 1.05
CA ARG A 9 72.03 30.25 0.16
C ARG A 9 71.69 28.94 0.88
N ASN A 10 72.09 28.78 2.15
CA ASN A 10 71.72 27.60 2.95
C ASN A 10 70.25 27.63 3.38
N LEU A 11 69.70 28.81 3.69
CA LEU A 11 68.27 28.95 4.02
C LEU A 11 67.36 28.72 2.80
N LEU A 12 67.72 29.24 1.63
CA LEU A 12 66.97 28.98 0.38
C LEU A 12 67.00 27.50 -0.02
N THR A 13 68.16 26.84 0.11
CA THR A 13 68.26 25.39 -0.19
C THR A 13 67.56 24.54 0.86
N GLN A 14 67.51 24.95 2.13
CA GLN A 14 66.68 24.30 3.16
C GLN A 14 65.19 24.48 2.92
N LEU A 15 64.74 25.68 2.54
CA LEU A 15 63.33 25.96 2.22
C LEU A 15 62.86 25.17 1.00
N VAL A 16 63.67 25.08 -0.05
CA VAL A 16 63.36 24.26 -1.25
C VAL A 16 63.34 22.77 -0.91
N ARG A 17 64.23 22.28 -0.05
CA ARG A 17 64.20 20.88 0.40
C ARG A 17 62.96 20.57 1.24
N LEU A 18 62.56 21.49 2.14
CA LEU A 18 61.36 21.34 2.96
C LEU A 18 60.08 21.33 2.12
N THR A 19 59.97 22.18 1.10
CA THR A 19 58.80 22.15 0.20
C THR A 19 58.74 20.90 -0.67
N ILE A 20 59.88 20.39 -1.14
CA ILE A 20 59.94 19.11 -1.86
C ILE A 20 59.54 17.95 -0.94
N ILE A 21 60.06 17.89 0.29
CA ILE A 21 59.71 16.84 1.26
C ILE A 21 58.23 16.88 1.61
N LEU A 22 57.66 18.08 1.84
CA LEU A 22 56.24 18.25 2.14
C LEU A 22 55.36 17.83 0.94
N GLY A 23 55.75 18.19 -0.28
CA GLY A 23 55.07 17.77 -1.50
C GLY A 23 55.07 16.25 -1.68
N VAL A 24 56.21 15.59 -1.42
CA VAL A 24 56.31 14.12 -1.46
C VAL A 24 55.48 13.46 -0.37
N ALA A 25 55.47 14.02 0.85
CA ALA A 25 54.67 13.49 1.94
C ALA A 25 53.16 13.58 1.66
N VAL A 26 52.70 14.71 1.09
CA VAL A 26 51.30 14.88 0.67
C VAL A 26 50.94 13.91 -0.47
N ALA A 27 51.80 13.77 -1.48
CA ALA A 27 51.58 12.82 -2.56
C ALA A 27 51.54 11.37 -2.05
N ALA A 28 52.44 10.99 -1.15
CA ALA A 28 52.45 9.67 -0.53
C ALA A 28 51.17 9.42 0.29
N PHE A 29 50.69 10.43 1.03
CA PHE A 29 49.45 10.32 1.80
C PHE A 29 48.22 10.16 0.89
N VAL A 30 48.14 10.91 -0.20
CA VAL A 30 47.05 10.80 -1.20
C VAL A 30 47.07 9.44 -1.90
N VAL A 31 48.25 8.93 -2.26
CA VAL A 31 48.40 7.59 -2.85
C VAL A 31 48.00 6.52 -1.85
N TRP A 32 48.44 6.63 -0.58
CA TRP A 32 48.07 5.67 0.47
C TRP A 32 46.56 5.70 0.76
N GLY A 33 45.95 6.88 0.82
CA GLY A 33 44.51 7.06 0.98
C GLY A 33 43.72 6.42 -0.17
N SER A 34 44.17 6.64 -1.42
CA SER A 34 43.57 6.06 -2.62
C SER A 34 43.70 4.54 -2.69
N VAL A 35 44.87 3.98 -2.32
CA VAL A 35 45.08 2.53 -2.28
C VAL A 35 44.22 1.89 -1.19
N LYS A 36 44.12 2.50 0.00
CA LYS A 36 43.21 2.00 1.04
C LYS A 36 41.75 2.06 0.59
N ALA A 37 41.30 3.14 -0.05
CA ALA A 37 39.95 3.26 -0.56
C ALA A 37 39.64 2.20 -1.63
N GLY A 38 40.57 1.97 -2.56
CA GLY A 38 40.45 0.93 -3.59
C GLY A 38 40.44 -0.48 -3.00
N TRP A 39 41.35 -0.80 -2.09
CA TRP A 39 41.41 -2.09 -1.41
C TRP A 39 40.17 -2.35 -0.54
N TRP A 40 39.68 -1.33 0.18
CA TRP A 40 38.43 -1.43 0.94
C TRP A 40 37.22 -1.66 0.04
N SER A 41 37.16 -1.01 -1.14
CA SER A 41 36.07 -1.24 -2.09
C SER A 41 36.07 -2.67 -2.65
N GLN A 42 37.25 -3.25 -2.93
CA GLN A 42 37.39 -4.62 -3.42
C GLN A 42 37.12 -5.68 -2.34
N LEU A 43 37.50 -5.41 -1.08
CA LEU A 43 37.19 -6.31 0.04
C LEU A 43 35.70 -6.25 0.42
N ALA A 44 35.09 -5.06 0.37
CA ALA A 44 33.67 -4.88 0.62
C ALA A 44 32.82 -5.68 -0.37
N THR A 45 33.20 -5.73 -1.65
CA THR A 45 32.50 -6.57 -2.64
C THR A 45 32.60 -8.06 -2.30
N LEU A 46 33.76 -8.54 -1.85
CA LEU A 46 33.96 -9.95 -1.47
C LEU A 46 33.16 -10.37 -0.22
N ILE A 47 32.99 -9.46 0.74
CA ILE A 47 32.20 -9.72 1.96
C ILE A 47 30.69 -9.67 1.67
N LEU A 48 30.26 -8.78 0.77
CA LEU A 48 28.87 -8.67 0.35
C LEU A 48 28.38 -9.88 -0.47
N GLU A 49 29.29 -10.56 -1.16
CA GLU A 49 29.00 -11.76 -1.96
C GLU A 49 29.09 -13.07 -1.16
N HIS A 50 29.40 -13.00 0.14
CA HIS A 50 29.52 -14.20 0.95
C HIS A 50 28.14 -14.89 1.09
N PRO A 51 28.03 -16.21 0.87
CA PRO A 51 26.74 -16.95 0.91
C PRO A 51 25.97 -16.85 2.23
N GLU A 52 26.64 -16.42 3.30
CA GLU A 52 26.04 -16.25 4.63
C GLU A 52 25.22 -14.96 4.76
N TYR A 53 25.45 -13.96 3.89
CA TYR A 53 24.74 -12.68 3.90
C TYR A 53 23.86 -12.46 2.68
N THR A 54 23.99 -13.31 1.66
CA THR A 54 23.14 -13.28 0.47
C THR A 54 21.72 -13.67 0.84
N ILE A 55 20.78 -12.76 0.60
CA ILE A 55 19.35 -12.95 0.87
C ILE A 55 18.76 -13.83 -0.23
N THR A 56 17.91 -14.78 0.15
CA THR A 56 17.08 -15.58 -0.75
C THR A 56 15.60 -15.35 -0.48
N ALA A 57 14.72 -15.84 -1.36
CA ALA A 57 13.28 -15.73 -1.16
C ALA A 57 12.78 -16.43 0.13
N GLU A 58 13.47 -17.48 0.59
CA GLU A 58 13.12 -18.24 1.80
C GLU A 58 13.48 -17.49 3.08
N ASP A 59 14.44 -16.56 2.99
CA ASP A 59 14.87 -15.76 4.12
C ASP A 59 13.92 -14.61 4.46
N LEU A 60 12.99 -14.29 3.55
CA LEU A 60 11.92 -13.33 3.73
C LEU A 60 10.81 -13.95 4.57
N GLN A 61 10.75 -13.57 5.84
CA GLN A 61 9.69 -13.97 6.76
C GLN A 61 8.59 -12.91 6.77
N LEU A 62 7.44 -13.27 6.22
CA LEU A 62 6.23 -12.46 6.22
C LEU A 62 5.21 -13.08 7.19
N PRO A 63 4.21 -12.31 7.65
CA PRO A 63 3.06 -12.87 8.33
C PRO A 63 2.33 -13.89 7.44
N GLU A 64 1.51 -14.74 8.04
CA GLU A 64 0.73 -15.73 7.29
C GLU A 64 -0.15 -15.03 6.24
N VAL A 65 -0.02 -15.45 4.98
CA VAL A 65 -0.80 -14.89 3.88
C VAL A 65 -2.27 -15.27 4.10
N PRO A 66 -3.20 -14.30 4.11
CA PRO A 66 -4.61 -14.59 4.33
C PRO A 66 -5.17 -15.55 3.29
N SER A 67 -6.09 -16.43 3.71
CA SER A 67 -6.65 -17.50 2.86
C SER A 67 -7.36 -17.01 1.60
N TRP A 68 -7.77 -15.74 1.57
CA TRP A 68 -8.41 -15.10 0.43
C TRP A 68 -7.44 -14.59 -0.63
N LEU A 69 -6.14 -14.52 -0.33
CA LEU A 69 -5.11 -14.04 -1.24
C LEU A 69 -4.34 -15.24 -1.81
N ARG A 70 -4.48 -15.49 -3.11
CA ARG A 70 -3.77 -16.60 -3.77
C ARG A 70 -2.35 -16.25 -4.19
N ARG A 71 -2.05 -14.96 -4.32
CA ARG A 71 -0.75 -14.47 -4.80
C ARG A 71 0.36 -14.76 -3.77
N ASP A 72 1.49 -15.29 -4.23
CA ASP A 72 2.69 -15.38 -3.39
C ASP A 72 3.38 -14.00 -3.30
N ILE A 73 2.96 -13.21 -2.31
CA ILE A 73 3.46 -11.86 -2.06
C ILE A 73 4.97 -11.84 -1.77
N ARG A 74 5.47 -12.90 -1.13
CA ARG A 74 6.90 -13.05 -0.81
C ARG A 74 7.72 -13.16 -2.09
N LEU A 75 7.25 -13.94 -3.07
CA LEU A 75 7.90 -14.06 -4.38
C LEU A 75 7.90 -12.72 -5.14
N ASP A 76 6.81 -11.96 -5.07
CA ASP A 76 6.70 -10.65 -5.74
C ASP A 76 7.67 -9.62 -5.17
N ILE A 77 7.75 -9.57 -3.84
CA ILE A 77 8.71 -8.71 -3.13
C ILE A 77 10.13 -9.13 -3.49
N TRP A 78 10.42 -10.43 -3.51
CA TRP A 78 11.73 -10.96 -3.87
C TRP A 78 12.16 -10.56 -5.29
N GLU A 79 11.28 -10.68 -6.29
CA GLU A 79 11.60 -10.26 -7.66
C GLU A 79 11.86 -8.75 -7.75
N ARG A 80 11.07 -7.92 -7.07
CA ARG A 80 11.32 -6.47 -6.98
C ARG A 80 12.64 -6.14 -6.27
N MET A 81 13.02 -6.90 -5.24
CA MET A 81 14.32 -6.74 -4.57
C MET A 81 15.47 -7.04 -5.53
N LYS A 82 15.36 -8.11 -6.34
CA LYS A 82 16.36 -8.44 -7.37
C LYS A 82 16.49 -7.34 -8.41
N GLU A 83 15.39 -6.79 -8.90
CA GLU A 83 15.38 -5.67 -9.85
C GLU A 83 16.11 -4.43 -9.30
N ARG A 84 16.00 -4.18 -7.99
CA ARG A 84 16.72 -3.08 -7.31
C ARG A 84 18.15 -3.44 -6.88
N GLY A 85 18.62 -4.66 -7.17
CA GLY A 85 19.97 -5.09 -6.84
C GLY A 85 20.21 -5.37 -5.34
N LEU A 86 19.15 -5.54 -4.57
CA LEU A 86 19.22 -5.87 -3.15
C LEU A 86 19.58 -7.35 -2.97
N LYS A 87 20.84 -7.61 -2.63
CA LYS A 87 21.40 -8.98 -2.60
C LYS A 87 21.87 -9.41 -1.22
N SER A 88 22.20 -8.49 -0.33
CA SER A 88 22.84 -8.80 0.95
C SER A 88 22.30 -7.97 2.11
N THR A 89 22.19 -8.60 3.29
CA THR A 89 21.77 -7.94 4.54
C THR A 89 22.76 -6.88 5.02
N LEU A 90 24.01 -6.93 4.55
CA LEU A 90 25.04 -5.95 4.89
C LEU A 90 25.03 -4.71 3.99
N GLN A 91 24.20 -4.69 2.93
CA GLN A 91 24.11 -3.53 2.06
C GLN A 91 23.57 -2.31 2.83
N PRO A 92 24.22 -1.13 2.72
CA PRO A 92 23.76 0.07 3.39
C PRO A 92 22.32 0.43 3.01
N GLY A 93 21.45 0.60 4.01
CA GLY A 93 20.07 1.00 3.80
C GLY A 93 19.15 -0.10 3.23
N VAL A 94 19.59 -1.36 3.16
CA VAL A 94 18.78 -2.47 2.62
C VAL A 94 17.42 -2.60 3.33
N ALA A 95 17.37 -2.47 4.65
CA ALA A 95 16.12 -2.52 5.40
C ALA A 95 15.13 -1.43 4.96
N GLN A 96 15.61 -0.20 4.74
CA GLN A 96 14.78 0.92 4.30
C GLN A 96 14.28 0.73 2.85
N GLN A 97 15.12 0.15 1.99
CA GLN A 97 14.73 -0.13 0.62
C GLN A 97 13.71 -1.27 0.55
N ILE A 98 13.89 -2.34 1.35
CA ILE A 98 12.90 -3.41 1.49
C ILE A 98 11.58 -2.83 2.01
N PHE A 99 11.61 -2.02 3.06
CA PHE A 99 10.43 -1.34 3.57
C PHE A 99 9.67 -0.60 2.46
N THR A 100 10.40 0.16 1.63
CA THR A 100 9.80 0.91 0.51
C THR A 100 9.15 -0.02 -0.52
N ILE A 101 9.83 -1.11 -0.91
CA ILE A 101 9.30 -2.10 -1.86
C ILE A 101 8.01 -2.74 -1.34
N VAL A 102 7.99 -3.11 -0.06
CA VAL A 102 6.85 -3.76 0.60
C VAL A 102 5.69 -2.78 0.73
N ALA A 103 5.95 -1.53 1.12
CA ALA A 103 4.92 -0.50 1.25
C ALA A 103 4.28 -0.11 -0.10
N GLU A 104 5.02 -0.26 -1.21
CA GLU A 104 4.50 -0.06 -2.58
C GLU A 104 3.73 -1.27 -3.13
N HIS A 105 3.58 -2.34 -2.36
CA HIS A 105 2.89 -3.54 -2.81
C HIS A 105 1.35 -3.36 -2.74
N PRO A 106 0.58 -3.67 -3.81
CA PRO A 106 -0.86 -3.42 -3.84
C PRO A 106 -1.64 -4.03 -2.67
N TRP A 107 -1.26 -5.21 -2.22
CA TRP A 107 -1.93 -5.96 -1.14
C TRP A 107 -1.47 -5.59 0.27
N VAL A 108 -0.54 -4.66 0.43
CA VAL A 108 -0.03 -4.24 1.74
C VAL A 108 -0.74 -2.96 2.17
N SER A 109 -1.36 -3.02 3.35
CA SER A 109 -2.05 -1.88 3.97
C SER A 109 -1.03 -0.97 4.63
N GLU A 110 -0.23 -1.56 5.51
CA GLU A 110 0.77 -0.90 6.33
C GLU A 110 1.96 -1.83 6.56
N VAL A 111 3.15 -1.25 6.69
CA VAL A 111 4.37 -1.98 7.09
C VAL A 111 4.77 -1.45 8.45
N HIS A 112 4.73 -2.30 9.47
CA HIS A 112 5.09 -1.92 10.83
C HIS A 112 6.60 -1.87 11.01
N SER A 113 7.32 -2.88 10.53
CA SER A 113 8.77 -2.93 10.65
C SER A 113 9.42 -3.87 9.63
N VAL A 114 10.68 -3.57 9.30
CA VAL A 114 11.59 -4.48 8.59
C VAL A 114 12.84 -4.63 9.44
N ARG A 115 13.13 -5.86 9.87
CA ARG A 115 14.28 -6.18 10.73
C ARG A 115 15.18 -7.18 10.03
N LEU A 116 16.47 -6.87 10.01
CA LEU A 116 17.51 -7.77 9.53
C LEU A 116 18.06 -8.54 10.73
N SER A 117 18.10 -9.87 10.61
CA SER A 117 18.64 -10.75 11.64
C SER A 117 19.76 -11.62 11.06
N PHE A 118 20.80 -11.81 11.86
CA PHE A 118 21.92 -12.68 11.50
C PHE A 118 21.47 -14.16 11.49
N PRO A 119 21.94 -15.01 10.55
CA PRO A 119 22.88 -14.69 9.47
C PRO A 119 22.25 -13.96 8.27
N ARG A 120 21.11 -14.46 7.74
CA ARG A 120 20.51 -13.95 6.49
C ARG A 120 19.01 -13.68 6.54
N SER A 121 18.42 -13.58 7.73
CA SER A 121 16.96 -13.48 7.87
C SER A 121 16.46 -12.03 7.75
N VAL A 122 15.38 -11.84 7.00
CA VAL A 122 14.65 -10.57 6.91
C VAL A 122 13.24 -10.80 7.44
N VAL A 123 12.95 -10.22 8.62
CA VAL A 123 11.63 -10.31 9.25
C VAL A 123 10.84 -9.05 8.91
N ILE A 124 9.72 -9.24 8.21
CA ILE A 124 8.84 -8.17 7.76
C ILE A 124 7.54 -8.30 8.56
N ASP A 125 7.19 -7.26 9.29
CA ASP A 125 5.90 -7.15 9.97
C ASP A 125 5.02 -6.15 9.20
N LEU A 126 3.86 -6.60 8.73
CA LEU A 126 2.97 -5.86 7.86
C LEU A 126 1.50 -6.28 8.06
N GLU A 127 0.59 -5.42 7.64
CA GLU A 127 -0.84 -5.72 7.56
C GLU A 127 -1.28 -5.84 6.10
N TYR A 128 -2.04 -6.89 5.79
CA TYR A 128 -2.60 -7.10 4.46
C TYR A 128 -3.90 -6.31 4.28
N ARG A 129 -4.10 -5.74 3.08
CA ARG A 129 -5.37 -5.08 2.73
C ARG A 129 -6.48 -6.09 2.57
N ARG A 130 -7.62 -5.83 3.20
CA ARG A 130 -8.83 -6.64 3.02
C ARG A 130 -9.72 -6.05 1.92
N PRO A 131 -9.99 -6.77 0.82
CA PRO A 131 -10.96 -6.30 -0.17
C PRO A 131 -12.38 -6.42 0.40
N VAL A 132 -13.23 -5.46 0.06
CA VAL A 132 -14.63 -5.39 0.52
C VAL A 132 -15.62 -5.35 -0.63
N CYS A 133 -15.15 -4.95 -1.82
CA CYS A 133 -16.01 -4.76 -2.97
C CYS A 133 -15.27 -5.06 -4.29
N LEU A 134 -15.99 -5.59 -5.26
CA LEU A 134 -15.59 -5.73 -6.66
C LEU A 134 -16.23 -4.63 -7.49
N VAL A 135 -15.47 -3.99 -8.37
CA VAL A 135 -16.03 -2.96 -9.27
C VAL A 135 -16.48 -3.62 -10.57
N ALA A 136 -17.80 -3.63 -10.81
CA ALA A 136 -18.40 -4.33 -11.95
C ALA A 136 -17.85 -3.83 -13.29
N GLY A 137 -17.55 -4.76 -14.20
CA GLY A 137 -17.01 -4.44 -15.52
C GLY A 137 -15.52 -4.07 -15.52
N THR A 138 -14.81 -4.23 -14.39
CA THR A 138 -13.37 -3.95 -14.29
C THR A 138 -12.60 -5.16 -13.77
N ALA A 139 -11.27 -5.11 -13.85
CA ALA A 139 -10.38 -6.13 -13.30
C ALA A 139 -9.95 -5.84 -11.84
N PHE A 140 -10.70 -4.99 -11.11
CA PHE A 140 -10.28 -4.49 -9.81
C PHE A 140 -11.30 -4.79 -8.70
N ALA A 141 -10.75 -5.17 -7.56
CA ALA A 141 -11.38 -5.09 -6.25
C ALA A 141 -10.96 -3.79 -5.56
N VAL A 142 -11.61 -3.45 -4.46
CA VAL A 142 -11.31 -2.27 -3.65
C VAL A 142 -11.40 -2.60 -2.16
N ASP A 143 -10.52 -2.00 -1.36
CA ASP A 143 -10.58 -2.01 0.11
C ASP A 143 -11.48 -0.88 0.67
N ALA A 144 -11.59 -0.83 2.01
CA ALA A 144 -12.40 0.19 2.70
C ALA A 144 -11.89 1.62 2.50
N GLN A 145 -10.63 1.81 2.12
CA GLN A 145 -9.99 3.11 1.89
C GLN A 145 -10.10 3.56 0.41
N GLY A 146 -10.65 2.70 -0.46
CA GLY A 146 -10.78 2.99 -1.88
C GLY A 146 -9.52 2.66 -2.68
N VAL A 147 -8.62 1.82 -2.19
CA VAL A 147 -7.41 1.41 -2.92
C VAL A 147 -7.73 0.27 -3.89
N ALA A 148 -7.29 0.42 -5.14
CA ALA A 148 -7.52 -0.57 -6.19
C ALA A 148 -6.62 -1.79 -6.00
N LEU A 149 -7.23 -2.98 -6.07
CA LEU A 149 -6.57 -4.27 -5.86
C LEU A 149 -6.81 -5.17 -7.09
N PRO A 150 -5.82 -5.94 -7.56
CA PRO A 150 -6.03 -6.83 -8.71
C PRO A 150 -7.04 -7.93 -8.40
N ALA A 151 -8.21 -7.94 -9.05
CA ALA A 151 -9.23 -8.96 -8.79
C ALA A 151 -8.78 -10.37 -9.22
N SER A 152 -7.78 -10.49 -10.10
CA SER A 152 -7.18 -11.76 -10.50
C SER A 152 -6.59 -12.55 -9.34
N ASP A 153 -6.13 -11.87 -8.28
CA ASP A 153 -5.47 -12.53 -7.14
C ASP A 153 -6.47 -13.10 -6.12
N LEU A 154 -7.76 -12.84 -6.35
CA LEU A 154 -8.90 -13.29 -5.53
C LEU A 154 -9.67 -14.46 -6.17
N GLN A 155 -9.15 -15.06 -7.24
CA GLN A 155 -9.79 -16.22 -7.87
C GLN A 155 -10.01 -17.33 -6.84
N ASP A 156 -11.24 -17.87 -6.80
CA ASP A 156 -11.70 -18.88 -5.86
C ASP A 156 -11.68 -18.48 -4.37
N ALA A 157 -11.46 -17.20 -4.05
CA ALA A 157 -11.60 -16.69 -2.70
C ALA A 157 -13.10 -16.66 -2.33
N ASN A 158 -13.48 -17.41 -1.29
CA ASN A 158 -14.83 -17.36 -0.74
C ASN A 158 -14.98 -16.14 0.18
N LEU A 159 -14.85 -14.95 -0.40
CA LEU A 159 -15.06 -13.67 0.31
C LEU A 159 -16.43 -13.09 -0.03
N PRO A 160 -17.16 -12.55 0.98
CA PRO A 160 -18.41 -11.84 0.76
C PRO A 160 -18.14 -10.42 0.23
N LEU A 161 -17.74 -10.31 -1.04
CA LEU A 161 -17.46 -9.05 -1.71
C LEU A 161 -18.72 -8.50 -2.37
N TYR A 162 -19.13 -7.29 -1.99
CA TYR A 162 -20.20 -6.59 -2.71
C TYR A 162 -19.77 -6.29 -4.14
N LEU A 163 -20.70 -6.32 -5.10
CA LEU A 163 -20.44 -5.88 -6.46
C LEU A 163 -20.96 -4.45 -6.66
N LEU A 164 -20.07 -3.53 -6.98
CA LEU A 164 -20.36 -2.12 -7.21
C LEU A 164 -20.73 -1.86 -8.66
N PHE A 165 -21.91 -1.29 -8.89
CA PHE A 165 -22.41 -0.86 -10.19
C PHE A 165 -22.50 0.66 -10.33
N GLY A 166 -22.58 1.14 -11.57
CA GLY A 166 -22.72 2.56 -11.90
C GLY A 166 -21.40 3.32 -12.02
N ILE A 167 -20.28 2.59 -12.06
CA ILE A 167 -18.93 3.13 -12.24
C ILE A 167 -18.47 2.82 -13.66
N GLU A 168 -17.99 3.83 -14.36
CA GLU A 168 -17.35 3.65 -15.66
C GLU A 168 -15.87 3.28 -15.43
N ALA A 169 -15.36 2.32 -16.22
CA ALA A 169 -13.96 1.91 -16.13
C ALA A 169 -13.06 3.09 -16.52
N SER A 170 -12.29 3.61 -15.55
CA SER A 170 -11.27 4.63 -15.82
C SER A 170 -9.95 3.97 -16.19
N SER A 171 -9.31 4.45 -17.26
CA SER A 171 -7.99 3.98 -17.70
C SER A 171 -6.83 4.38 -16.77
N ALA A 172 -7.08 5.27 -15.80
CA ALA A 172 -6.06 5.80 -14.89
C ALA A 172 -5.88 4.98 -13.59
N VAL A 173 -6.59 3.86 -13.44
CA VAL A 173 -6.52 3.06 -12.21
C VAL A 173 -5.26 2.21 -12.19
N MET A 174 -4.46 2.34 -11.13
CA MET A 174 -3.27 1.53 -10.87
C MET A 174 -3.44 0.71 -9.59
N PRO A 175 -3.07 -0.58 -9.58
CA PRO A 175 -3.03 -1.38 -8.36
C PRO A 175 -2.25 -0.71 -7.23
N GLY A 176 -2.75 -0.78 -6.01
CA GLY A 176 -2.14 -0.16 -4.82
C GLY A 176 -2.30 1.35 -4.73
N ARG A 177 -2.99 1.98 -5.69
CA ARG A 177 -3.34 3.41 -5.63
C ARG A 177 -4.82 3.59 -5.32
N ARG A 178 -5.11 4.70 -4.65
CA ARG A 178 -6.49 5.12 -4.37
C ARG A 178 -7.21 5.41 -5.68
N TRP A 179 -8.45 4.94 -5.78
CA TRP A 179 -9.30 5.17 -6.93
C TRP A 179 -9.61 6.67 -7.08
N PRO A 180 -9.58 7.25 -8.30
CA PRO A 180 -9.82 8.68 -8.48
C PRO A 180 -11.31 9.08 -8.33
N ASP A 181 -12.23 8.18 -8.66
CA ASP A 181 -13.67 8.35 -8.49
C ASP A 181 -14.11 8.19 -7.03
N GLY A 182 -14.66 9.26 -6.45
CA GLY A 182 -15.18 9.29 -5.07
C GLY A 182 -16.25 8.24 -4.80
N ARG A 183 -17.04 7.85 -5.81
CA ARG A 183 -18.09 6.83 -5.66
C ARG A 183 -17.53 5.46 -5.30
N VAL A 184 -16.35 5.13 -5.80
CA VAL A 184 -15.66 3.86 -5.50
C VAL A 184 -15.09 3.88 -4.08
N ILE A 185 -14.48 5.00 -3.69
CA ILE A 185 -13.96 5.19 -2.33
C ILE A 185 -15.09 5.04 -1.31
N GLU A 186 -16.20 5.75 -1.53
CA GLU A 186 -17.35 5.74 -0.64
C GLU A 186 -18.08 4.39 -0.62
N ALA A 187 -18.18 3.70 -1.77
CA ALA A 187 -18.70 2.34 -1.80
C ALA A 187 -17.87 1.37 -0.95
N GLY A 188 -16.54 1.49 -0.98
CA GLY A 188 -15.65 0.70 -0.12
C GLY A 188 -15.91 0.96 1.37
N GLN A 189 -16.04 2.22 1.76
CA GLN A 189 -16.39 2.61 3.15
C GLN A 189 -17.75 2.06 3.58
N LEU A 190 -18.74 2.14 2.69
CA LEU A 190 -20.07 1.60 2.96
C LEU A 190 -20.04 0.07 3.08
N ALA A 191 -19.36 -0.62 2.18
CA ALA A 191 -19.22 -2.07 2.21
C ALA A 191 -18.60 -2.57 3.52
N GLU A 192 -17.51 -1.92 3.97
CA GLU A 192 -16.88 -2.22 5.26
C GLU A 192 -17.85 -1.98 6.43
N PHE A 193 -18.54 -0.83 6.44
CA PHE A 193 -19.48 -0.49 7.51
C PHE A 193 -20.67 -1.46 7.62
N LEU A 194 -21.17 -1.94 6.48
CA LEU A 194 -22.27 -2.90 6.40
C LEU A 194 -21.85 -4.30 6.85
N GLY A 195 -20.57 -4.64 6.73
CA GLY A 195 -20.06 -5.98 7.00
C GLY A 195 -20.68 -7.04 6.08
N THR A 196 -20.73 -8.28 6.55
CA THR A 196 -21.11 -9.44 5.71
C THR A 196 -22.59 -9.81 5.80
N THR A 197 -23.31 -9.35 6.84
CA THR A 197 -24.68 -9.81 7.08
C THR A 197 -25.65 -9.49 5.94
N PRO A 198 -25.67 -8.26 5.34
CA PRO A 198 -26.51 -8.00 4.18
C PRO A 198 -26.17 -8.88 2.97
N PHE A 199 -24.88 -9.11 2.73
CA PHE A 199 -24.40 -10.01 1.68
C PHE A 199 -24.90 -11.45 1.89
N GLU A 200 -24.78 -11.98 3.11
CA GLU A 200 -25.26 -13.32 3.47
C GLU A 200 -26.78 -13.47 3.33
N LYS A 201 -27.52 -12.36 3.46
CA LYS A 201 -28.96 -12.28 3.21
C LYS A 201 -29.31 -11.99 1.74
N GLY A 202 -28.32 -12.02 0.84
CA GLY A 202 -28.52 -11.93 -0.61
C GLY A 202 -28.51 -10.52 -1.19
N PHE A 203 -28.34 -9.48 -0.38
CA PHE A 203 -28.11 -8.10 -0.84
C PHE A 203 -26.63 -7.92 -1.19
N VAL A 204 -26.29 -8.31 -2.40
CA VAL A 204 -24.90 -8.44 -2.86
C VAL A 204 -24.42 -7.26 -3.72
N PHE A 205 -25.32 -6.34 -4.09
CA PHE A 205 -25.01 -5.23 -4.98
C PHE A 205 -25.04 -3.90 -4.25
N ILE A 206 -24.04 -3.06 -4.49
CA ILE A 206 -24.03 -1.65 -4.13
C ILE A 206 -24.16 -0.87 -5.45
N VAL A 207 -25.23 -0.10 -5.59
CA VAL A 207 -25.48 0.71 -6.78
C VAL A 207 -25.26 2.16 -6.42
N SER A 208 -24.27 2.79 -7.02
CA SER A 208 -24.07 4.24 -6.90
C SER A 208 -25.07 4.96 -7.79
N ARG A 209 -25.78 5.94 -7.22
CA ARG A 209 -26.64 6.88 -7.93
C ARG A 209 -26.15 8.30 -7.65
N VAL A 210 -26.23 9.14 -8.66
CA VAL A 210 -25.87 10.56 -8.58
C VAL A 210 -27.16 11.37 -8.55
N THR A 211 -27.29 12.26 -7.57
CA THR A 211 -28.50 13.09 -7.42
C THR A 211 -28.53 14.28 -8.37
N TYR A 212 -27.36 14.86 -8.69
CA TYR A 212 -27.21 15.98 -9.62
C TYR A 212 -25.95 15.84 -10.50
N ARG A 213 -25.92 16.60 -11.60
CA ARG A 213 -24.71 16.86 -12.40
C ARG A 213 -24.49 18.38 -12.49
N PRO A 214 -23.27 18.91 -12.27
CA PRO A 214 -22.00 18.21 -12.00
C PRO A 214 -21.98 17.48 -10.65
N LEU A 215 -21.13 16.45 -10.52
CA LEU A 215 -20.95 15.71 -9.26
C LEU A 215 -20.31 16.63 -8.22
N GLU A 216 -21.05 17.00 -7.18
CA GLU A 216 -20.42 17.40 -5.93
C GLU A 216 -20.20 16.14 -5.06
N PRO A 217 -19.17 16.11 -4.18
CA PRO A 217 -18.97 14.98 -3.25
C PRO A 217 -20.19 14.68 -2.37
N ASP A 218 -21.08 15.66 -2.23
CA ASP A 218 -22.36 15.56 -1.53
C ASP A 218 -23.48 14.90 -2.38
N ASP A 219 -23.31 14.69 -3.68
CA ASP A 219 -24.35 14.11 -4.54
C ASP A 219 -24.33 12.59 -4.67
N ILE A 220 -23.41 11.93 -3.96
CA ILE A 220 -23.23 10.49 -4.05
C ILE A 220 -24.16 9.79 -3.06
N VAL A 221 -25.09 8.99 -3.58
CA VAL A 221 -26.00 8.17 -2.78
C VAL A 221 -25.96 6.73 -3.24
N PHE A 222 -26.24 5.82 -2.31
CA PHE A 222 -26.14 4.39 -2.53
C PHE A 222 -27.47 3.69 -2.34
N THR A 223 -27.67 2.64 -3.13
CA THR A 223 -28.78 1.69 -3.01
C THR A 223 -28.19 0.29 -2.88
N LEU A 224 -28.67 -0.47 -1.89
CA LEU A 224 -28.38 -1.89 -1.78
C LEU A 224 -29.39 -2.66 -2.62
N GLN A 225 -28.91 -3.63 -3.39
CA GLN A 225 -29.76 -4.42 -4.26
C GLN A 225 -29.43 -5.91 -4.14
N ASN A 226 -30.46 -6.75 -4.22
CA ASN A 226 -30.31 -8.21 -4.28
C ASN A 226 -30.40 -8.71 -5.72
N ARG A 227 -30.14 -10.01 -5.95
CA ARG A 227 -30.23 -10.62 -7.28
C ARG A 227 -31.64 -10.64 -7.90
N GLU A 228 -32.68 -10.46 -7.07
CA GLU A 228 -34.08 -10.40 -7.50
C GLU A 228 -34.53 -8.98 -7.89
N GLY A 229 -33.66 -7.98 -7.74
CA GLY A 229 -33.94 -6.58 -8.04
C GLY A 229 -34.59 -5.79 -6.91
N LYS A 230 -34.75 -6.34 -5.70
CA LYS A 230 -35.23 -5.59 -4.52
C LYS A 230 -34.23 -4.50 -4.16
N GLU A 231 -34.71 -3.30 -3.88
CA GLU A 231 -33.87 -2.13 -3.63
C GLU A 231 -34.11 -1.54 -2.24
N ILE A 232 -33.02 -1.29 -1.53
CA ILE A 232 -33.01 -0.56 -0.27
C ILE A 232 -32.15 0.69 -0.48
N PHE A 233 -32.82 1.84 -0.52
CA PHE A 233 -32.14 3.13 -0.60
C PHE A 233 -31.47 3.43 0.74
N TRP A 234 -30.13 3.46 0.73
CA TRP A 234 -29.30 3.71 1.89
C TRP A 234 -29.06 5.21 2.11
N GLY A 235 -28.95 5.97 1.02
CA GLY A 235 -28.52 7.37 1.06
C GLY A 235 -27.00 7.48 1.09
N ARG A 236 -26.48 8.34 1.95
CA ARG A 236 -25.05 8.66 2.00
C ARG A 236 -24.27 7.71 2.92
N VAL A 237 -22.96 7.65 2.71
CA VAL A 237 -22.04 6.87 3.55
C VAL A 237 -22.01 7.35 5.00
N PRO A 238 -21.57 6.51 5.95
CA PRO A 238 -21.43 6.92 7.35
C PRO A 238 -20.59 8.19 7.51
N GLY A 239 -21.07 9.13 8.32
CA GLY A 239 -20.40 10.41 8.59
C GLY A 239 -20.65 11.50 7.53
N ARG A 240 -21.45 11.23 6.50
CA ARG A 240 -21.88 12.20 5.48
C ARG A 240 -23.39 12.39 5.40
N GLU A 241 -24.12 11.98 6.42
CA GLU A 241 -25.57 12.12 6.48
C GLU A 241 -26.00 13.59 6.42
N VAL A 242 -27.10 13.88 5.71
CA VAL A 242 -27.66 15.24 5.66
C VAL A 242 -28.55 15.55 6.86
N GLN A 243 -28.83 16.83 7.10
CA GLN A 243 -29.76 17.22 8.15
C GLN A 243 -31.13 16.56 7.96
N GLY A 244 -31.60 15.83 8.98
CA GLY A 244 -32.87 15.09 8.95
C GLY A 244 -32.73 13.63 8.50
N GLU A 245 -31.57 13.23 7.97
CA GLU A 245 -31.25 11.82 7.71
C GLU A 245 -30.85 11.13 9.03
N PRO A 246 -31.37 9.91 9.31
CA PRO A 246 -30.93 9.10 10.44
C PRO A 246 -29.42 8.79 10.38
N PRO A 247 -28.72 8.71 11.53
CA PRO A 247 -27.31 8.32 11.54
C PRO A 247 -27.13 6.90 10.96
N ALA A 248 -25.99 6.64 10.30
CA ALA A 248 -25.72 5.36 9.65
C ALA A 248 -25.85 4.14 10.57
N SER A 249 -25.54 4.25 11.87
CA SER A 249 -25.75 3.17 12.83
C SER A 249 -27.22 2.77 12.93
N LEU A 250 -28.13 3.76 13.04
CA LEU A 250 -29.56 3.51 13.07
C LEU A 250 -30.08 2.96 11.73
N LYS A 251 -29.55 3.45 10.60
CA LYS A 251 -29.87 2.88 9.27
C LYS A 251 -29.44 1.41 9.18
N ARG A 252 -28.28 1.05 9.72
CA ARG A 252 -27.78 -0.32 9.75
C ARG A 252 -28.69 -1.21 10.61
N ASP A 253 -29.07 -0.76 11.80
CA ASP A 253 -29.93 -1.55 12.68
C ASP A 253 -31.31 -1.78 12.04
N ARG A 254 -31.87 -0.76 11.37
CA ARG A 254 -33.09 -0.88 10.57
C ARG A 254 -32.94 -1.85 9.40
N LEU A 255 -31.82 -1.79 8.69
CA LEU A 255 -31.49 -2.74 7.61
C LEU A 255 -31.45 -4.17 8.14
N LEU A 256 -30.72 -4.43 9.23
CA LEU A 256 -30.60 -5.77 9.80
C LEU A 256 -31.96 -6.31 10.25
N ALA A 257 -32.76 -5.49 10.94
CA ALA A 257 -34.12 -5.86 11.34
C ALA A 257 -35.05 -6.13 10.15
N LEU A 258 -34.89 -5.40 9.04
CA LEU A 258 -35.61 -5.65 7.78
C LEU A 258 -35.20 -6.99 7.16
N LEU A 259 -33.90 -7.28 7.14
CA LEU A 259 -33.34 -8.50 6.56
C LEU A 259 -33.60 -9.75 7.40
N GLU A 260 -33.81 -9.63 8.71
CA GLU A 260 -34.31 -10.73 9.55
C GLU A 260 -35.73 -11.13 9.16
N LYS A 261 -36.55 -10.15 8.77
CA LYS A 261 -37.94 -10.34 8.30
C LYS A 261 -38.02 -10.63 6.80
N HIS A 262 -36.96 -11.20 6.21
CA HIS A 262 -36.67 -11.34 4.77
C HIS A 262 -37.86 -11.74 3.88
N SER A 263 -38.83 -12.50 4.41
CA SER A 263 -40.06 -12.93 3.74
C SER A 263 -41.05 -11.80 3.42
N GLN A 264 -40.88 -10.60 3.99
CA GLN A 264 -41.86 -9.51 3.95
C GLN A 264 -41.50 -8.36 3.01
N ILE A 265 -40.34 -8.36 2.33
CA ILE A 265 -40.01 -7.31 1.36
C ILE A 265 -40.68 -7.67 0.02
N PRO A 266 -41.71 -6.93 -0.45
CA PRO A 266 -42.31 -7.19 -1.75
C PRO A 266 -41.27 -7.08 -2.87
N GLN A 267 -41.42 -7.90 -3.91
CA GLN A 267 -40.49 -8.01 -5.05
C GLN A 267 -40.20 -6.66 -5.75
N TYR A 268 -41.12 -5.70 -5.68
CA TYR A 268 -41.01 -4.37 -6.32
C TYR A 268 -40.99 -3.21 -5.31
N SER A 269 -40.71 -3.48 -4.04
CA SER A 269 -40.64 -2.44 -3.02
C SER A 269 -39.27 -1.75 -3.03
N ARG A 270 -39.30 -0.42 -3.01
CA ARG A 270 -38.14 0.41 -2.65
C ARG A 270 -38.29 0.80 -1.19
N VAL A 271 -37.40 0.28 -0.35
CA VAL A 271 -37.35 0.66 1.07
C VAL A 271 -36.38 1.83 1.22
N ASP A 272 -36.80 2.90 1.87
CA ASP A 272 -35.97 4.08 2.11
C ASP A 272 -35.52 4.14 3.58
N LEU A 273 -34.21 4.02 3.82
CA LEU A 273 -33.61 4.10 5.16
C LEU A 273 -33.26 5.53 5.59
N THR A 274 -33.35 6.50 4.69
CA THR A 274 -33.06 7.93 4.97
C THR A 274 -34.26 8.67 5.59
N SER A 275 -35.44 8.06 5.56
CA SER A 275 -36.63 8.60 6.24
C SER A 275 -36.51 8.47 7.77
N SER A 276 -36.74 9.57 8.48
CA SER A 276 -36.83 9.57 9.95
C SER A 276 -38.09 8.88 10.46
N ALA A 277 -39.19 8.95 9.70
CA ALA A 277 -40.40 8.20 9.99
C ALA A 277 -40.14 6.70 9.73
N ASN A 278 -40.43 5.85 10.71
CA ASN A 278 -40.64 4.42 10.45
C ASN A 278 -41.57 4.35 9.24
N SER A 279 -41.09 3.81 8.11
CA SER A 279 -41.92 3.51 6.95
C SER A 279 -42.92 2.42 7.32
N SER A 280 -43.92 2.82 8.11
CA SER A 280 -45.18 2.13 8.37
C SER A 280 -46.10 2.39 7.19
N ARG A 281 -45.65 2.01 5.99
CA ARG A 281 -46.51 1.74 4.84
C ARG A 281 -45.89 0.54 4.13
N MET A 282 -46.17 -0.62 4.70
CA MET A 282 -46.23 -1.88 3.95
C MET A 282 -47.35 -1.80 2.93
#